data_AF-A0A914E0B0-F1
#
_entry.id   AF-A0A914E0B0-F1
#
_cell.length_a   1.000
_cell.length_b   1.000
_cell.length_c   1.000
_cell.angle_alpha   90.00
_cell.angle_beta   90.00
_cell.angle_gamma   90.00
#
_symmetry.space_group_name_H-M   'P 1'
#
loop_
_entity.id
_entity.type
_entity.pdbx_description
1 polymer ?
#
loop_
_entity_poly.entity_id
_entity_poly.type
_entity_poly.pdbx_seq_one_letter_code
_entity_poly.pdbx_strand_id
1 'polypeptide(L)'
;MVAAKNNSIRVLVTGASGYVGSNCVQQLLAGGYNVRGTVRSLKNKEKVQPLRNLRYARERLELVEADLLESNSWPKAVDSCDYVLHVASPLQLVADANTIKTAVEGTLNVLKACSKCNTVKKIVLTSSVSSIIYGHEDNNHVFTEKDWSNVNGKNIDTYSKSKTLAEKAAWEFLDSIPGEDNKFKLTCLNPGLIIGPSLTDDQGTSVTLIKRILNHEMPGLPELYFNSVDVRDVAKAHILAMENPKTDGERIILAYDHGDWVADISGYLIKEFEPQDGHEHYNHVLTEKDWSNVNGKHMNNYLKSKTLAEKAAWDFVDSIPRGDNKFKLTCLNPGLIIGPSLTDDQGTSVTFIKRILNHEMPGLPKLYFNSVDVRDVAKAHILAMENPNTDGERIILVYDNGDWAADLAGYLAKEFGPQG
;
A
#
# COMPACT_ATOMS: atom_id res chain seq x y z
N MET A 1 11.38 -15.35 -0.62
CA MET A 1 12.64 -14.74 -0.15
C MET A 1 13.39 -14.23 -1.37
N VAL A 2 13.47 -12.91 -1.57
CA VAL A 2 14.38 -12.32 -2.57
C VAL A 2 15.76 -12.31 -1.92
N ALA A 3 16.76 -12.88 -2.58
CA ALA A 3 18.14 -12.90 -2.10
C ALA A 3 18.60 -11.46 -1.79
N ALA A 4 19.26 -11.25 -0.63
CA ALA A 4 19.81 -9.95 -0.27
C ALA A 4 20.82 -9.53 -1.35
N LYS A 5 20.45 -8.54 -2.18
CA LYS A 5 21.34 -7.98 -3.19
C LYS A 5 22.36 -7.04 -2.53
N ASN A 6 23.50 -6.93 -3.20
CA ASN A 6 24.75 -6.31 -2.78
C ASN A 6 24.58 -5.02 -1.93
N ASN A 7 25.14 -5.03 -0.71
CA ASN A 7 25.14 -3.89 0.24
C ASN A 7 25.86 -2.62 -0.30
N SER A 8 26.34 -2.61 -1.54
CA SER A 8 27.05 -1.50 -2.16
C SER A 8 26.15 -0.60 -3.02
N ILE A 9 24.99 -1.06 -3.49
CA ILE A 9 24.16 -0.29 -4.42
C ILE A 9 23.39 0.78 -3.66
N ARG A 10 23.53 2.04 -4.07
CA ARG A 10 22.78 3.17 -3.52
C ARG A 10 21.77 3.71 -4.53
N VAL A 11 20.51 3.81 -4.10
CA VAL A 11 19.40 4.32 -4.90
C VAL A 11 18.90 5.63 -4.32
N LEU A 12 18.88 6.68 -5.12
CA LEU A 12 18.23 7.95 -4.79
C LEU A 12 16.73 7.84 -5.09
N VAL A 13 15.88 8.15 -4.12
CA VAL A 13 14.43 8.31 -4.31
C VAL A 13 14.08 9.77 -4.08
N THR A 14 13.69 10.48 -5.14
CA THR A 14 13.28 11.88 -4.98
C THR A 14 11.85 11.97 -4.44
N GLY A 15 11.58 12.86 -3.49
CA GLY A 15 10.24 13.00 -2.92
C GLY A 15 9.84 11.77 -2.08
N ALA A 16 10.79 11.27 -1.29
CA ALA A 16 10.69 10.04 -0.53
C ALA A 16 9.50 10.01 0.45
N SER A 17 9.04 11.15 0.94
CA SER A 17 7.89 11.24 1.85
C SER A 17 6.53 11.24 1.15
N GLY A 18 6.50 11.31 -0.18
CA GLY A 18 5.27 11.28 -0.96
C GLY A 18 4.68 9.88 -1.07
N TYR A 19 3.44 9.80 -1.57
CA TYR A 19 2.68 8.56 -1.65
C TYR A 19 3.41 7.41 -2.39
N VAL A 20 3.85 7.65 -3.62
CA VAL A 20 4.65 6.65 -4.39
C VAL A 20 6.07 6.53 -3.81
N GLY A 21 6.70 7.64 -3.45
CA GLY A 21 8.08 7.67 -2.96
C GLY A 21 8.29 6.83 -1.71
N SER A 22 7.38 6.90 -0.75
CA SER A 22 7.44 6.13 0.50
C SER A 22 7.34 4.63 0.27
N ASN A 23 6.47 4.21 -0.66
CA ASN A 23 6.36 2.82 -1.09
C ASN A 23 7.64 2.33 -1.79
N CYS A 24 8.28 3.17 -2.64
CA CYS A 24 9.58 2.86 -3.23
C CYS A 24 10.65 2.66 -2.15
N VAL A 25 10.75 3.57 -1.17
CA VAL A 25 11.71 3.48 -0.05
C VAL A 25 11.49 2.17 0.73
N GLN A 26 10.25 1.87 1.10
CA GLN A 26 9.93 0.65 1.84
C GLN A 26 10.38 -0.61 1.08
N GLN A 27 10.05 -0.72 -0.21
CA GLN A 27 10.40 -1.90 -1.00
C GLN A 27 11.90 -2.02 -1.28
N LEU A 28 12.59 -0.90 -1.54
CA LEU A 28 14.05 -0.88 -1.71
C LEU A 28 14.77 -1.34 -0.43
N LEU A 29 14.37 -0.81 0.74
CA LEU A 29 14.93 -1.21 2.03
C LEU A 29 14.69 -2.70 2.31
N ALA A 30 13.50 -3.21 1.98
CA ALA A 30 13.18 -4.64 2.09
C ALA A 30 13.98 -5.50 1.10
N GLY A 31 14.30 -4.96 -0.08
CA GLY A 31 15.13 -5.58 -1.12
C GLY A 31 16.63 -5.57 -0.84
N GLY A 32 17.08 -4.89 0.23
CA GLY A 32 18.48 -4.87 0.66
C GLY A 32 19.28 -3.65 0.20
N TYR A 33 18.66 -2.71 -0.51
CA TYR A 33 19.34 -1.53 -1.06
C TYR A 33 19.66 -0.48 0.01
N ASN A 34 20.74 0.28 -0.20
CA ASN A 34 20.93 1.56 0.49
C ASN A 34 20.08 2.61 -0.21
N VAL A 35 19.28 3.35 0.55
CA VAL A 35 18.34 4.32 0.01
C VAL A 35 18.75 5.70 0.50
N ARG A 36 18.93 6.63 -0.44
CA ARG A 36 18.95 8.05 -0.14
C ARG A 36 17.60 8.64 -0.54
N GLY A 37 16.82 9.12 0.42
CA GLY A 37 15.52 9.75 0.17
C GLY A 37 15.62 11.27 0.24
N THR A 38 15.13 12.00 -0.77
CA THR A 38 15.00 13.45 -0.66
C THR A 38 13.66 13.86 -0.05
N VAL A 39 13.70 14.84 0.85
CA VAL A 39 12.52 15.50 1.41
C VAL A 39 12.71 17.02 1.34
N ARG A 40 11.63 17.81 1.33
CA ARG A 40 11.77 19.28 1.33
C ARG A 40 12.36 19.80 2.63
N SER A 41 11.95 19.22 3.76
CA SER A 41 12.53 19.55 5.06
C SER A 41 12.59 18.34 5.98
N LEU A 42 13.75 18.12 6.58
CA LEU A 42 13.99 17.13 7.63
C LEU A 42 13.30 17.50 8.95
N LYS A 43 12.91 18.77 9.11
CA LYS A 43 12.21 19.27 10.29
C LYS A 43 10.74 18.86 10.31
N ASN A 44 10.15 18.48 9.18
CA ASN A 44 8.78 17.99 9.11
C ASN A 44 8.70 16.54 9.59
N LYS A 45 8.47 16.35 10.89
CA LYS A 45 8.41 15.03 11.53
C LYS A 45 7.28 14.16 10.98
N GLU A 46 6.11 14.73 10.69
CA GLU A 46 4.96 13.98 10.14
C GLU A 46 5.31 13.29 8.81
N LYS A 47 6.08 13.97 7.95
CA LYS A 47 6.51 13.42 6.66
C LYS A 47 7.72 12.50 6.75
N VAL A 48 8.60 12.70 7.72
CA VAL A 48 9.91 12.04 7.80
C VAL A 48 9.90 10.85 8.76
N GLN A 49 9.17 10.93 9.87
CA GLN A 49 9.14 9.89 10.88
C GLN A 49 8.61 8.54 10.37
N PRO A 50 7.55 8.48 9.53
CA PRO A 50 7.09 7.21 8.98
C PRO A 50 8.18 6.49 8.18
N LEU A 51 8.99 7.22 7.41
CA LEU A 51 10.13 6.65 6.68
C LEU A 51 11.21 6.11 7.62
N ARG A 52 11.50 6.84 8.70
CA ARG A 52 12.49 6.41 9.72
C ARG A 52 12.03 5.19 10.52
N ASN A 53 10.72 4.96 10.60
CA ASN A 53 10.12 3.81 11.28
C ASN A 53 10.08 2.56 10.39
N LEU A 54 10.40 2.67 9.10
CA LEU A 54 10.44 1.51 8.20
C LEU A 54 11.48 0.50 8.66
N ARG A 55 11.18 -0.78 8.44
CA ARG A 55 12.13 -1.87 8.66
C ARG A 55 13.40 -1.61 7.85
N TYR A 56 14.56 -1.77 8.49
CA TYR A 56 15.89 -1.54 7.92
C TYR A 56 16.28 -0.06 7.67
N ALA A 57 15.44 0.90 8.04
CA ALA A 57 15.73 2.31 7.82
C ALA A 57 16.94 2.80 8.62
N ARG A 58 17.15 2.30 9.85
CA ARG A 58 18.27 2.73 10.70
C ARG A 58 19.62 2.38 10.08
N GLU A 59 19.69 1.29 9.34
CA GLU A 59 20.91 0.75 8.75
C GLU A 59 21.14 1.27 7.33
N ARG A 60 20.07 1.51 6.56
CA ARG A 60 20.15 1.70 5.10
C ARG A 60 19.44 2.93 4.54
N LEU A 61 18.75 3.73 5.37
CA LEU A 61 18.09 4.95 4.91
C LEU A 61 18.86 6.20 5.32
N GLU A 62 19.29 6.98 4.32
CA GLU A 62 19.76 8.34 4.47
C GLU A 62 18.68 9.31 3.97
N LEU A 63 18.29 10.30 4.78
CA LEU A 63 17.39 11.36 4.32
C LEU A 63 18.16 12.67 4.17
N VAL A 64 17.97 13.33 3.04
CA VAL A 64 18.62 14.61 2.70
C VAL A 64 17.57 15.64 2.27
N GLU A 65 17.84 16.92 2.56
CA GLU A 65 16.98 18.01 2.07
C GLU A 65 17.31 18.32 0.60
N ALA A 66 16.29 18.38 -0.25
CA ALA A 66 16.39 18.89 -1.60
C ALA A 66 15.05 19.47 -2.07
N ASP A 67 15.11 20.58 -2.80
CA ASP A 67 13.96 21.19 -3.44
C ASP A 67 14.13 21.10 -4.98
N LEU A 68 13.05 20.71 -5.67
CA LEU A 68 13.04 20.61 -7.13
C LEU A 68 13.42 21.92 -7.81
N LEU A 69 13.07 23.06 -7.22
CA LEU A 69 13.38 24.37 -7.77
C LEU A 69 14.76 24.89 -7.39
N GLU A 70 15.40 24.32 -6.37
CA GLU A 70 16.74 24.70 -5.95
C GLU A 70 17.80 23.81 -6.61
N SER A 71 18.26 24.20 -7.80
CA SER A 71 19.24 23.44 -8.59
C SER A 71 20.52 23.06 -7.81
N ASN A 72 20.95 23.91 -6.87
CA ASN A 72 22.14 23.70 -6.04
C ASN A 72 21.98 22.59 -4.99
N SER A 73 20.75 22.14 -4.70
CA SER A 73 20.49 21.06 -3.74
C SER A 73 20.78 19.66 -4.31
N TRP A 74 20.73 19.50 -5.63
CA TRP A 74 20.79 18.21 -6.31
C TRP A 74 22.17 17.55 -6.40
N PRO A 75 23.29 18.26 -6.61
CA PRO A 75 24.60 17.62 -6.67
C PRO A 75 24.91 16.75 -5.46
N LYS A 76 24.64 17.26 -4.24
CA LYS A 76 24.83 16.51 -2.99
C LYS A 76 23.85 15.35 -2.86
N ALA A 77 22.60 15.53 -3.31
CA ALA A 77 21.59 14.47 -3.25
C ALA A 77 21.98 13.29 -4.16
N VAL A 78 22.44 13.56 -5.38
CA VAL A 78 22.78 12.56 -6.40
C VAL A 78 24.15 11.91 -6.17
N ASP A 79 25.06 12.59 -5.46
CA ASP A 79 26.43 12.10 -5.26
C ASP A 79 26.49 10.64 -4.76
N SER A 80 27.37 9.85 -5.38
CA SER A 80 27.61 8.45 -5.03
C SER A 80 26.35 7.56 -5.07
N CYS A 81 25.38 7.86 -5.94
CA CYS A 81 24.21 7.02 -6.20
C CYS A 81 24.35 6.29 -7.54
N ASP A 82 24.04 5.00 -7.57
CA ASP A 82 24.06 4.18 -8.79
C ASP A 82 22.81 4.39 -9.64
N TYR A 83 21.67 4.64 -8.99
CA TYR A 83 20.36 4.70 -9.62
C TYR A 83 19.52 5.82 -9.02
N VAL A 84 18.60 6.36 -9.82
CA VAL A 84 17.65 7.40 -9.37
C VAL A 84 16.23 6.99 -9.72
N LEU A 85 15.36 6.92 -8.73
CA LEU A 85 13.92 6.89 -8.89
C LEU A 85 13.40 8.34 -8.75
N HIS A 86 13.16 9.00 -9.88
CA HIS A 86 12.67 10.36 -9.89
C HIS A 86 11.13 10.37 -9.80
N VAL A 87 10.63 10.41 -8.56
CA VAL A 87 9.20 10.34 -8.24
C VAL A 87 8.62 11.71 -7.86
N ALA A 88 9.47 12.61 -7.34
CA ALA A 88 9.06 13.95 -6.92
C ALA A 88 8.43 14.74 -8.07
N SER A 89 7.19 15.17 -7.87
CA SER A 89 6.47 16.05 -8.78
C SER A 89 5.68 17.07 -7.96
N PRO A 90 5.61 18.34 -8.38
CA PRO A 90 4.64 19.28 -7.84
C PRO A 90 3.24 18.83 -8.30
N LEU A 91 2.52 18.10 -7.46
CA LEU A 91 1.14 17.68 -7.74
C LEU A 91 0.19 18.82 -7.32
N GLN A 92 -0.35 19.54 -8.30
CA GLN A 92 -1.53 20.39 -8.10
C GLN A 92 -2.61 19.96 -9.10
N LEU A 93 -3.82 19.69 -8.60
CA LEU A 93 -5.01 19.34 -9.39
C LEU A 93 -5.37 20.46 -10.38
N VAL A 94 -5.12 21.71 -10.00
CA VAL A 94 -5.25 22.88 -10.86
C VAL A 94 -3.85 23.42 -11.08
N ALA A 95 -3.20 22.95 -12.14
CA ALA A 95 -1.93 23.51 -12.58
C ALA A 95 -2.20 24.86 -13.28
N ASP A 96 -1.42 25.87 -12.95
CA ASP A 96 -1.31 27.11 -13.70
C ASP A 96 -0.09 27.08 -14.63
N ALA A 97 0.15 28.13 -15.41
CA ALA A 97 1.33 28.22 -16.28
C ALA A 97 2.65 28.08 -15.49
N ASN A 98 2.69 28.55 -14.24
CA ASN A 98 3.86 28.41 -13.36
C ASN A 98 4.10 26.95 -12.95
N THR A 99 3.04 26.14 -12.81
CA THR A 99 3.12 24.73 -12.44
C THR A 99 3.73 23.88 -13.55
N ILE A 100 3.44 24.20 -14.83
CA ILE A 100 4.11 23.57 -15.98
C ILE A 100 5.62 23.84 -15.92
N LYS A 101 6.00 25.11 -15.77
CA LYS A 101 7.40 25.51 -15.69
C LYS A 101 8.12 24.80 -14.53
N THR A 102 7.50 24.76 -13.36
CA THR A 102 8.01 24.08 -12.16
C THR A 102 8.25 22.59 -12.41
N ALA A 103 7.33 21.89 -13.08
CA ALA A 103 7.48 20.46 -13.38
C ALA A 103 8.63 20.19 -14.35
N VAL A 104 8.74 20.99 -15.42
CA VAL A 104 9.83 20.88 -16.41
C VAL A 104 11.17 21.21 -15.76
N GLU A 105 11.29 22.35 -15.09
CA GLU A 105 12.54 22.78 -14.43
C GLU A 105 12.96 21.81 -13.32
N GLY A 106 12.01 21.34 -12.51
CA GLY A 106 12.26 20.35 -11.46
C GLY A 106 12.84 19.05 -12.02
N THR A 107 12.26 18.54 -13.12
CA THR A 107 12.76 17.35 -13.81
C THR A 107 14.17 17.57 -14.36
N LEU A 108 14.37 18.68 -15.06
CA LEU A 108 15.67 19.00 -15.67
C LEU A 108 16.77 19.24 -14.62
N ASN A 109 16.45 19.79 -13.45
CA ASN A 109 17.43 20.01 -12.38
C ASN A 109 18.01 18.69 -11.87
N VAL A 110 17.16 17.66 -11.67
CA VAL A 110 17.61 16.33 -11.27
C VAL A 110 18.46 15.69 -12.36
N LEU A 111 17.98 15.71 -13.61
CA LEU A 111 18.68 15.10 -14.75
C LEU A 111 20.04 15.76 -15.02
N LYS A 112 20.14 17.09 -14.92
CA LYS A 112 21.40 17.83 -15.04
C LYS A 112 22.39 17.52 -13.91
N ALA A 113 21.90 17.24 -12.71
CA ALA A 113 22.77 16.80 -11.61
C ALA A 113 23.28 15.37 -11.85
N CYS A 114 22.41 14.48 -12.37
CA CYS A 114 22.79 13.12 -12.75
C CYS A 114 23.80 13.09 -13.89
N SER A 115 23.63 13.91 -14.93
CA SER A 115 24.57 13.96 -16.07
C SER A 115 25.97 14.45 -15.68
N LYS A 116 26.10 15.15 -14.55
CA LYS A 116 27.39 15.59 -13.97
C LYS A 116 27.95 14.57 -12.98
N CYS A 117 27.16 13.57 -12.59
CA CYS A 117 27.54 12.53 -11.66
C CYS A 117 27.82 11.23 -12.41
N ASN A 118 29.09 10.90 -12.60
CA ASN A 118 29.53 9.73 -13.38
C ASN A 118 29.17 8.37 -12.76
N THR A 119 28.47 8.34 -11.62
CA THR A 119 28.07 7.10 -10.93
C THR A 119 26.65 6.64 -11.28
N VAL A 120 25.80 7.56 -11.76
CA VAL A 120 24.40 7.23 -12.08
C VAL A 120 24.33 6.45 -13.38
N LYS A 121 23.89 5.20 -13.29
CA LYS A 121 23.73 4.29 -14.42
C LYS A 121 22.38 4.45 -15.10
N LYS A 122 21.31 4.64 -14.29
CA LYS A 122 19.95 4.71 -14.80
C LYS A 122 19.03 5.55 -13.91
N ILE A 123 18.14 6.29 -14.57
CA ILE A 123 17.04 7.03 -13.98
C ILE A 123 15.72 6.36 -14.38
N VAL A 124 14.85 6.12 -13.41
CA VAL A 124 13.46 5.73 -13.65
C VAL A 124 12.58 6.91 -13.25
N LEU A 125 11.92 7.51 -14.22
CA LEU A 125 11.09 8.71 -14.08
C LEU A 125 9.62 8.32 -13.90
N THR A 126 8.97 8.85 -12.88
CA THR A 126 7.50 8.76 -12.74
C THR A 126 6.83 9.85 -13.59
N SER A 127 6.24 9.44 -14.71
CA SER A 127 5.36 10.27 -15.53
C SER A 127 3.88 9.95 -15.22
N SER A 128 3.01 9.87 -16.23
CA SER A 128 1.58 9.56 -16.11
C SER A 128 1.03 9.11 -17.46
N VAL A 129 -0.04 8.30 -17.48
CA VAL A 129 -0.84 8.09 -18.71
C VAL A 129 -1.39 9.41 -19.28
N SER A 130 -1.46 10.46 -18.46
CA SER A 130 -1.84 11.81 -18.90
C SER A 130 -0.87 12.41 -19.92
N SER A 131 0.36 11.89 -20.06
CA SER A 131 1.28 12.28 -21.13
C SER A 131 1.05 11.54 -22.46
N ILE A 132 0.05 10.65 -22.52
CA ILE A 132 -0.24 9.78 -23.65
C ILE A 132 -1.63 10.10 -24.25
N ILE A 133 -2.68 10.14 -23.42
CA ILE A 133 -4.07 9.97 -23.88
C ILE A 133 -4.90 11.26 -24.08
N TYR A 134 -4.39 12.46 -23.75
CA TYR A 134 -5.20 13.69 -23.74
C TYR A 134 -4.93 14.63 -24.92
N GLY A 135 -5.91 15.49 -25.22
CA GLY A 135 -5.80 16.53 -26.24
C GLY A 135 -6.09 16.06 -27.66
N HIS A 136 -6.56 14.83 -27.83
CA HIS A 136 -6.93 14.25 -29.13
C HIS A 136 -8.41 14.51 -29.44
N GLU A 137 -8.76 14.57 -30.72
CA GLU A 137 -10.17 14.78 -31.17
C GLU A 137 -10.92 13.46 -31.39
N ASP A 138 -10.19 12.36 -31.66
CA ASP A 138 -10.74 11.03 -31.84
C ASP A 138 -10.51 10.18 -30.57
N ASN A 139 -11.60 9.75 -29.94
CA ASN A 139 -11.57 8.90 -28.75
C ASN A 139 -11.66 7.40 -29.07
N ASN A 140 -11.70 6.99 -30.35
CA ASN A 140 -11.74 5.58 -30.76
C ASN A 140 -10.34 4.98 -31.01
N HIS A 141 -9.27 5.66 -30.60
CA HIS A 141 -7.90 5.18 -30.72
C HIS A 141 -7.47 4.34 -29.50
N VAL A 142 -6.83 3.20 -29.77
CA VAL A 142 -6.17 2.41 -28.71
C VAL A 142 -4.78 2.97 -28.48
N PHE A 143 -4.63 3.72 -27.40
CA PHE A 143 -3.36 4.34 -27.02
C PHE A 143 -2.31 3.31 -26.57
N THR A 144 -1.07 3.57 -26.93
CA THR A 144 0.13 2.77 -26.62
C THR A 144 1.25 3.65 -26.08
N GLU A 145 2.34 3.05 -25.63
CA GLU A 145 3.56 3.73 -25.15
C GLU A 145 4.23 4.62 -26.20
N LYS A 146 3.85 4.49 -27.48
CA LYS A 146 4.36 5.32 -28.58
C LYS A 146 3.61 6.65 -28.71
N ASP A 147 2.41 6.73 -28.14
CA ASP A 147 1.53 7.89 -28.29
C ASP A 147 1.89 8.99 -27.29
N TRP A 148 1.62 10.23 -27.67
CA TRP A 148 1.85 11.41 -26.84
C TRP A 148 0.58 12.26 -26.81
N SER A 149 0.26 12.78 -25.63
CA SER A 149 -0.81 13.76 -25.48
C SER A 149 -0.53 14.99 -26.35
N ASN A 150 -1.58 15.48 -27.03
CA ASN A 150 -1.49 16.65 -27.87
C ASN A 150 -1.63 17.93 -27.02
N VAL A 151 -0.49 18.53 -26.69
CA VAL A 151 -0.37 19.76 -25.86
C VAL A 151 -1.03 21.02 -26.46
N ASN A 152 -1.40 20.97 -27.73
CA ASN A 152 -2.10 22.04 -28.45
C ASN A 152 -3.58 21.70 -28.75
N GLY A 153 -4.06 20.56 -28.28
CA GLY A 153 -5.45 20.13 -28.45
C GLY A 153 -6.43 20.99 -27.64
N LYS A 154 -7.67 21.14 -28.14
CA LYS A 154 -8.68 22.02 -27.53
C LYS A 154 -9.09 21.66 -26.10
N ASN A 155 -8.96 20.40 -25.71
CA ASN A 155 -9.46 19.88 -24.42
C ASN A 155 -8.35 19.35 -23.49
N ILE A 156 -7.09 19.73 -23.70
CA ILE A 156 -6.01 19.30 -22.80
C ILE A 156 -6.00 20.16 -21.53
N ASP A 157 -6.11 19.52 -20.38
CA ASP A 157 -5.99 20.20 -19.09
C ASP A 157 -4.52 20.52 -18.77
N THR A 158 -4.31 21.49 -17.87
CA THR A 158 -2.96 21.97 -17.55
C THR A 158 -2.08 20.90 -16.89
N TYR A 159 -2.67 19.96 -16.15
CA TYR A 159 -1.93 18.87 -15.52
C TYR A 159 -1.39 17.89 -16.58
N SER A 160 -2.24 17.46 -17.50
CA SER A 160 -1.84 16.60 -18.63
C SER A 160 -0.78 17.28 -19.50
N LYS A 161 -0.95 18.59 -19.76
CA LYS A 161 0.07 19.39 -20.47
C LYS A 161 1.40 19.44 -19.72
N SER A 162 1.37 19.67 -18.41
CA SER A 162 2.56 19.71 -17.54
C SER A 162 3.32 18.39 -17.57
N LYS A 163 2.62 17.26 -17.39
CA LYS A 163 3.22 15.91 -17.44
C LYS A 163 3.82 15.59 -18.80
N THR A 164 3.12 15.95 -19.88
CA THR A 164 3.61 15.75 -21.25
C THR A 164 4.89 16.52 -21.50
N LEU A 165 4.93 17.81 -21.16
CA LEU A 165 6.09 18.66 -21.41
C LEU A 165 7.29 18.29 -20.54
N ALA A 166 7.08 17.92 -19.27
CA ALA A 166 8.16 17.48 -18.39
C ALA A 166 8.81 16.18 -18.89
N GLU A 167 8.01 15.21 -19.35
CA GLU A 167 8.53 13.97 -19.89
C GLU A 167 9.25 14.18 -21.23
N LYS A 168 8.70 14.99 -22.15
CA LYS A 168 9.41 15.36 -23.40
C LYS A 168 10.74 16.04 -23.12
N ALA A 169 10.78 16.99 -22.20
CA ALA A 169 12.01 17.67 -21.82
C ALA A 169 13.06 16.71 -21.23
N ALA A 170 12.63 15.65 -20.52
CA ALA A 170 13.54 14.63 -20.01
C ALA A 170 14.21 13.83 -21.14
N TRP A 171 13.43 13.41 -22.14
CA TRP A 171 13.95 12.72 -23.33
C TRP A 171 14.85 13.63 -24.18
N GLU A 172 14.40 14.86 -24.47
CA GLU A 172 15.18 15.85 -25.21
C GLU A 172 16.51 16.17 -24.51
N PHE A 173 16.51 16.25 -23.17
CA PHE A 173 17.74 16.44 -22.41
C PHE A 173 18.68 15.25 -22.56
N LEU A 174 18.18 14.01 -22.42
CA LEU A 174 18.99 12.80 -22.59
C LEU A 174 19.65 12.75 -23.99
N ASP A 175 18.91 13.09 -25.03
CA ASP A 175 19.40 13.14 -26.41
C ASP A 175 20.47 14.22 -26.61
N SER A 176 20.39 15.32 -25.85
CA SER A 176 21.35 16.43 -25.92
C SER A 176 22.70 16.14 -25.26
N ILE A 177 22.83 15.07 -24.46
CA ILE A 177 24.08 14.71 -23.78
C ILE A 177 25.07 14.15 -24.81
N PRO A 178 26.28 14.71 -24.95
CA PRO A 178 27.27 14.22 -25.91
C PRO A 178 27.96 12.93 -25.44
N GLY A 179 28.09 11.97 -26.36
CA GLY A 179 28.80 10.70 -26.14
C GLY A 179 27.98 9.67 -25.36
N GLU A 180 27.98 8.42 -25.85
CA GLU A 180 27.19 7.33 -25.25
C GLU A 180 27.70 6.92 -23.85
N ASP A 181 29.01 7.00 -23.61
CA ASP A 181 29.62 6.60 -22.33
C ASP A 181 29.26 7.55 -21.16
N ASN A 182 28.78 8.76 -21.46
CA ASN A 182 28.38 9.76 -20.46
C ASN A 182 26.87 9.75 -20.18
N LYS A 183 26.10 8.93 -20.91
CA LYS A 183 24.63 8.89 -20.78
C LYS A 183 24.22 7.85 -19.74
N PHE A 184 23.53 8.32 -18.71
CA PHE A 184 22.67 7.44 -17.92
C PHE A 184 21.54 6.90 -18.82
N LYS A 185 21.02 5.72 -18.50
CA LYS A 185 19.81 5.19 -19.13
C LYS A 185 18.56 5.82 -18.52
N LEU A 186 17.49 5.94 -19.30
CA LEU A 186 16.21 6.49 -18.84
C LEU A 186 15.09 5.50 -19.11
N THR A 187 14.20 5.31 -18.14
CA THR A 187 12.91 4.65 -18.32
C THR A 187 11.83 5.57 -17.77
N CYS A 188 10.75 5.77 -18.51
CA CYS A 188 9.57 6.49 -18.02
C CYS A 188 8.47 5.50 -17.67
N LEU A 189 7.92 5.61 -16.46
CA LEU A 189 6.73 4.88 -16.05
C LEU A 189 5.53 5.81 -16.12
N ASN A 190 4.48 5.39 -16.82
CA ASN A 190 3.27 6.15 -17.08
C ASN A 190 2.09 5.48 -16.36
N PRO A 191 1.97 5.64 -15.03
CA PRO A 191 0.87 5.06 -14.28
C PRO A 191 -0.46 5.75 -14.58
N GLY A 192 -1.53 4.96 -14.49
CA GLY A 192 -2.90 5.45 -14.41
C GLY A 192 -3.24 6.07 -13.06
N LEU A 193 -4.49 5.92 -12.60
CA LEU A 193 -4.91 6.34 -11.27
C LEU A 193 -4.24 5.46 -10.20
N ILE A 194 -3.30 6.03 -9.46
CA ILE A 194 -2.57 5.28 -8.42
C ILE A 194 -3.42 5.18 -7.16
N ILE A 195 -3.86 3.97 -6.80
CA ILE A 195 -4.65 3.67 -5.59
C ILE A 195 -3.88 2.76 -4.63
N GLY A 196 -4.36 2.54 -3.41
CA GLY A 196 -3.72 1.65 -2.43
C GLY A 196 -3.38 2.30 -1.08
N PRO A 197 -2.62 1.59 -0.21
CA PRO A 197 -2.30 2.06 1.13
C PRO A 197 -1.21 3.13 1.14
N SER A 198 -1.37 4.16 1.98
CA SER A 198 -0.33 5.17 2.22
C SER A 198 0.43 4.90 3.52
N LEU A 199 1.73 5.22 3.49
CA LEU A 199 2.63 5.16 4.65
C LEU A 199 2.68 6.49 5.42
N THR A 200 2.21 7.58 4.81
CA THR A 200 2.19 8.93 5.38
C THR A 200 0.80 9.53 5.24
N ASP A 201 0.48 10.56 6.02
CA ASP A 201 -0.77 11.33 5.85
C ASP A 201 -0.81 12.18 4.57
N ASP A 202 0.27 12.19 3.79
CA ASP A 202 0.34 12.80 2.46
C ASP A 202 -0.21 11.82 1.42
N GLN A 203 -1.55 11.74 1.35
CA GLN A 203 -2.29 10.73 0.60
C GLN A 203 -2.24 10.95 -0.94
N GLY A 204 -1.74 12.08 -1.43
CA GLY A 204 -1.80 12.41 -2.86
C GLY A 204 -3.23 12.65 -3.37
N THR A 205 -3.31 13.07 -4.64
CA THR A 205 -4.57 13.47 -5.29
C THR A 205 -5.54 12.31 -5.48
N SER A 206 -5.05 11.13 -5.84
CA SER A 206 -5.86 9.96 -6.18
C SER A 206 -6.54 9.35 -4.96
N VAL A 207 -5.83 9.22 -3.83
CA VAL A 207 -6.43 8.74 -2.58
C VAL A 207 -7.42 9.76 -2.01
N THR A 208 -7.21 11.05 -2.27
CA THR A 208 -8.20 12.08 -1.92
C THR A 208 -9.55 11.84 -2.60
N LEU A 209 -9.59 11.36 -3.85
CA LEU A 209 -10.85 11.00 -4.50
C LEU A 209 -11.58 9.88 -3.73
N ILE A 210 -10.87 8.80 -3.40
CA ILE A 210 -11.42 7.68 -2.64
C ILE A 210 -11.93 8.13 -1.28
N LYS A 211 -11.15 8.95 -0.56
CA LYS A 211 -11.54 9.52 0.73
C LYS A 211 -12.80 10.38 0.63
N ARG A 212 -12.91 11.23 -0.39
CA ARG A 212 -14.10 12.07 -0.60
C ARG A 212 -15.35 11.26 -0.90
N ILE A 213 -15.22 10.15 -1.63
CA ILE A 213 -16.33 9.21 -1.87
C ILE A 213 -16.76 8.56 -0.55
N LEU A 214 -15.81 8.01 0.22
CA LEU A 214 -16.08 7.37 1.52
C LEU A 214 -16.69 8.33 2.55
N ASN A 215 -16.26 9.59 2.55
CA ASN A 215 -16.76 10.61 3.47
C ASN A 215 -18.07 11.29 3.01
N HIS A 216 -18.64 10.87 1.87
CA HIS A 216 -19.82 11.50 1.27
C HIS A 216 -19.65 13.01 0.97
N GLU A 217 -18.42 13.45 0.69
CA GLU A 217 -18.07 14.86 0.42
C GLU A 217 -18.27 15.27 -1.06
N MET A 218 -18.84 14.37 -1.87
CA MET A 218 -19.10 14.59 -3.29
C MET A 218 -20.62 14.71 -3.52
N PRO A 219 -21.14 15.90 -3.90
CA PRO A 219 -22.57 16.09 -4.15
C PRO A 219 -23.07 15.34 -5.41
N GLY A 220 -22.15 14.82 -6.21
CA GLY A 220 -22.40 13.96 -7.37
C GLY A 220 -21.09 13.33 -7.84
N LEU A 221 -21.20 12.18 -8.52
CA LEU A 221 -20.04 11.49 -9.08
C LEU A 221 -19.82 11.97 -10.52
N PRO A 222 -18.61 12.45 -10.86
CA PRO A 222 -18.32 12.85 -12.22
C PRO A 222 -18.24 11.61 -13.13
N GLU A 223 -18.64 11.78 -14.39
CA GLU A 223 -18.51 10.75 -15.43
C GLU A 223 -17.05 10.66 -15.89
N LEU A 224 -16.20 10.09 -15.02
CA LEU A 224 -14.78 9.89 -15.25
C LEU A 224 -14.47 8.40 -15.23
N TYR A 225 -13.63 7.98 -16.17
CA TYR A 225 -13.13 6.61 -16.30
C TYR A 225 -11.62 6.61 -16.01
N PHE A 226 -11.18 5.72 -15.13
CA PHE A 226 -9.78 5.61 -14.75
C PHE A 226 -9.26 4.19 -14.92
N ASN A 227 -8.18 4.04 -15.67
CA ASN A 227 -7.32 2.87 -15.54
C ASN A 227 -6.52 3.00 -14.25
N SER A 228 -6.75 2.11 -13.29
CA SER A 228 -6.12 2.18 -11.98
C SER A 228 -4.86 1.32 -11.90
N VAL A 229 -3.99 1.59 -10.94
CA VAL A 229 -2.83 0.75 -10.58
C VAL A 229 -2.55 0.87 -9.08
N ASP A 230 -2.19 -0.22 -8.41
CA ASP A 230 -1.81 -0.17 -6.99
C ASP A 230 -0.44 0.50 -6.81
N VAL A 231 -0.31 1.37 -5.81
CA VAL A 231 0.94 2.08 -5.47
C VAL A 231 2.10 1.13 -5.18
N ARG A 232 1.82 -0.06 -4.65
CA ARG A 232 2.82 -1.10 -4.39
C ARG A 232 3.32 -1.69 -5.70
N ASP A 233 2.46 -1.84 -6.70
CA ASP A 233 2.84 -2.29 -8.04
C ASP A 233 3.62 -1.20 -8.78
N VAL A 234 3.27 0.08 -8.62
CA VAL A 234 4.05 1.20 -9.15
C VAL A 234 5.45 1.23 -8.54
N ALA A 235 5.58 1.09 -7.23
CA ALA A 235 6.88 1.05 -6.56
C ALA A 235 7.71 -0.18 -7.00
N LYS A 236 7.06 -1.34 -7.14
CA LYS A 236 7.70 -2.56 -7.66
C LYS A 236 8.17 -2.36 -9.11
N ALA A 237 7.36 -1.72 -9.95
CA ALA A 237 7.72 -1.42 -11.34
C ALA A 237 8.93 -0.49 -11.43
N HIS A 238 9.08 0.49 -10.52
CA HIS A 238 10.28 1.32 -10.44
C HIS A 238 11.54 0.49 -10.20
N ILE A 239 11.49 -0.44 -9.23
CA ILE A 239 12.63 -1.30 -8.88
C ILE A 239 12.95 -2.27 -10.04
N LEU A 240 11.92 -2.89 -10.63
CA LEU A 240 12.10 -3.81 -11.76
C LEU A 240 12.65 -3.09 -13.00
N ALA A 241 12.16 -1.89 -13.30
CA ALA A 241 12.68 -1.07 -14.39
C ALA A 241 14.13 -0.67 -14.13
N MET A 242 14.47 -0.26 -12.89
CA MET A 242 15.84 0.08 -12.51
C MET A 242 16.82 -1.08 -12.75
N GLU A 243 16.41 -2.32 -12.44
CA GLU A 243 17.25 -3.52 -12.56
C GLU A 243 17.32 -4.10 -13.98
N ASN A 244 16.30 -3.85 -14.82
CA ASN A 244 16.15 -4.53 -16.10
C ASN A 244 16.63 -3.65 -17.27
N PRO A 245 17.70 -4.02 -17.99
CA PRO A 245 18.19 -3.25 -19.14
C PRO A 245 17.21 -3.24 -20.31
N LYS A 246 16.25 -4.17 -20.39
CA LYS A 246 15.22 -4.19 -21.45
C LYS A 246 14.25 -3.00 -21.38
N THR A 247 14.26 -2.24 -20.29
CA THR A 247 13.42 -1.05 -20.17
C THR A 247 14.20 0.24 -20.45
N ASP A 248 15.50 0.15 -20.77
CA ASP A 248 16.31 1.32 -21.14
C ASP A 248 15.75 1.94 -22.43
N GLY A 249 15.44 3.23 -22.40
CA GLY A 249 14.85 3.95 -23.54
C GLY A 249 13.33 3.77 -23.68
N GLU A 250 12.69 3.04 -22.77
CA GLU A 250 11.27 2.73 -22.87
C GLU A 250 10.39 3.69 -22.05
N ARG A 251 9.17 3.89 -22.56
CA ARG A 251 8.02 4.38 -21.81
C ARG A 251 7.15 3.16 -21.50
N ILE A 252 6.57 3.08 -20.31
CA ILE A 252 5.83 1.88 -19.88
C ILE A 252 4.53 2.32 -19.21
N ILE A 253 3.38 1.93 -19.78
CA ILE A 253 2.08 2.16 -19.15
C ILE A 253 1.92 1.22 -17.96
N LEU A 254 1.51 1.76 -16.82
CA LEU A 254 1.18 0.96 -15.63
C LEU A 254 -0.31 1.11 -15.31
N ALA A 255 -1.08 0.09 -15.64
CA ALA A 255 -2.52 0.02 -15.44
C ALA A 255 -2.96 -1.43 -15.32
N TYR A 256 -4.08 -1.66 -14.63
CA TYR A 256 -4.83 -2.91 -14.75
C TYR A 256 -5.46 -3.05 -16.15
N ASP A 257 -5.80 -4.28 -16.51
CA ASP A 257 -6.37 -4.67 -17.80
C ASP A 257 -7.77 -4.08 -18.07
N HIS A 258 -8.42 -3.57 -17.03
CA HIS A 258 -9.64 -2.78 -17.10
C HIS A 258 -9.48 -1.48 -16.30
N GLY A 259 -10.27 -0.48 -16.66
CA GLY A 259 -10.49 0.70 -15.86
C GLY A 259 -11.91 0.71 -15.32
N ASP A 260 -12.16 1.61 -14.37
CA ASP A 260 -13.43 1.72 -13.68
C ASP A 260 -13.99 3.13 -13.83
N TRP A 261 -15.31 3.24 -13.98
CA TRP A 261 -15.97 4.52 -13.79
C TRP A 261 -15.95 4.90 -12.31
N VAL A 262 -15.91 6.21 -12.01
CA VAL A 262 -16.01 6.68 -10.61
C VAL A 262 -17.30 6.17 -9.93
N ALA A 263 -18.37 5.98 -10.70
CA ALA A 263 -19.61 5.34 -10.22
C ALA A 263 -19.38 3.89 -9.76
N ASP A 264 -18.64 3.09 -10.52
CA ASP A 264 -18.32 1.70 -10.17
C ASP A 264 -17.41 1.64 -8.95
N ILE A 265 -16.39 2.50 -8.89
CA ILE A 265 -15.52 2.65 -7.71
C ILE A 265 -16.36 2.96 -6.46
N SER A 266 -17.31 3.90 -6.56
CA SER A 266 -18.24 4.19 -5.47
C SER A 266 -19.08 2.98 -5.08
N GLY A 267 -19.58 2.22 -6.06
CA GLY A 267 -20.30 0.97 -5.82
C GLY A 267 -19.46 -0.07 -5.07
N TYR A 268 -18.18 -0.21 -5.41
CA TYR A 268 -17.26 -1.10 -4.69
C TYR A 268 -17.03 -0.64 -3.25
N LEU A 269 -16.84 0.67 -3.03
CA LEU A 269 -16.63 1.25 -1.71
C LEU A 269 -17.89 1.12 -0.84
N ILE A 270 -19.07 1.40 -1.39
CA ILE A 270 -20.35 1.20 -0.68
C ILE A 270 -20.52 -0.27 -0.30
N LYS A 271 -20.28 -1.19 -1.23
CA LYS A 271 -20.43 -2.62 -0.94
C LYS A 271 -19.50 -3.11 0.17
N GLU A 272 -18.28 -2.57 0.23
CA GLU A 272 -17.27 -2.96 1.22
C GLU A 272 -17.48 -2.27 2.58
N PHE A 273 -17.94 -1.02 2.57
CA PHE A 273 -18.03 -0.13 3.73
C PHE A 273 -19.46 0.37 3.99
N GLU A 274 -20.49 -0.37 3.57
CA GLU A 274 -21.89 -0.01 3.81
C GLU A 274 -22.15 0.19 5.31
N PRO A 275 -23.05 1.12 5.67
CA PRO A 275 -23.45 1.32 7.06
C PRO A 275 -23.81 -0.03 7.71
N GLN A 276 -23.16 -0.30 8.85
CA GLN A 276 -23.24 -1.56 9.59
C GLN A 276 -24.40 -1.58 10.61
N ASP A 277 -25.23 -0.54 10.61
CA ASP A 277 -26.38 -0.36 11.46
C ASP A 277 -27.56 -1.23 10.99
N GLY A 278 -28.05 -2.10 11.88
CA GLY A 278 -29.21 -2.96 11.60
C GLY A 278 -28.87 -4.29 10.91
N HIS A 279 -27.63 -4.78 11.03
CA HIS A 279 -27.29 -6.12 10.58
C HIS A 279 -28.29 -7.16 11.13
N GLU A 280 -28.83 -7.99 10.22
CA GLU A 280 -29.39 -9.27 10.62
C GLU A 280 -28.32 -9.95 11.47
N HIS A 281 -28.55 -10.08 12.78
CA HIS A 281 -27.78 -11.01 13.60
C HIS A 281 -27.73 -12.30 12.79
N TYR A 282 -26.54 -12.87 12.59
CA TYR A 282 -26.43 -14.17 11.95
C TYR A 282 -27.37 -15.12 12.70
N ASN A 283 -28.56 -15.36 12.16
CA ASN A 283 -29.60 -16.18 12.80
C ASN A 283 -29.21 -17.66 12.81
N HIS A 284 -28.04 -17.98 12.26
CA HIS A 284 -27.43 -19.28 12.37
C HIS A 284 -26.58 -19.35 13.64
N VAL A 285 -27.15 -19.95 14.69
CA VAL A 285 -26.39 -20.34 15.88
C VAL A 285 -25.39 -21.42 15.46
N LEU A 286 -24.12 -21.05 15.35
CA LEU A 286 -23.04 -22.02 15.16
C LEU A 286 -22.88 -22.83 16.43
N THR A 287 -22.71 -24.13 16.26
CA THR A 287 -22.49 -25.10 17.32
C THR A 287 -21.12 -25.76 17.15
N GLU A 288 -20.71 -26.52 18.16
CA GLU A 288 -19.47 -27.29 18.19
C GLU A 288 -19.39 -28.36 17.09
N LYS A 289 -20.51 -28.64 16.40
CA LYS A 289 -20.58 -29.54 15.25
C LYS A 289 -20.21 -28.86 13.93
N ASP A 290 -20.24 -27.54 13.88
CA ASP A 290 -20.00 -26.78 12.67
C ASP A 290 -18.51 -26.63 12.37
N TRP A 291 -18.17 -26.68 11.09
CA TRP A 291 -16.81 -26.56 10.58
C TRP A 291 -16.71 -25.46 9.53
N SER A 292 -15.63 -24.69 9.57
CA SER A 292 -15.35 -23.69 8.54
C SER A 292 -15.17 -24.36 7.17
N ASN A 293 -15.79 -23.79 6.12
CA ASN A 293 -15.62 -24.24 4.75
C ASN A 293 -14.27 -23.79 4.18
N VAL A 294 -13.25 -24.65 4.26
CA VAL A 294 -11.86 -24.37 3.81
C VAL A 294 -11.70 -24.01 2.34
N ASN A 295 -12.72 -24.29 1.52
CA ASN A 295 -12.77 -23.95 0.09
C ASN A 295 -13.76 -22.81 -0.22
N GLY A 296 -14.28 -22.15 0.82
CA GLY A 296 -15.20 -21.03 0.68
C GLY A 296 -14.55 -19.82 0.02
N LYS A 297 -15.34 -19.07 -0.76
CA LYS A 297 -14.91 -17.90 -1.55
C LYS A 297 -14.25 -16.79 -0.72
N HIS A 298 -14.55 -16.72 0.58
CA HIS A 298 -14.05 -15.70 1.52
C HIS A 298 -13.09 -16.29 2.59
N MET A 299 -12.56 -17.49 2.39
CA MET A 299 -11.67 -18.15 3.35
C MET A 299 -10.25 -17.54 3.31
N ASN A 300 -9.80 -16.95 4.42
CA ASN A 300 -8.41 -16.46 4.52
C ASN A 300 -7.44 -17.59 4.92
N ASN A 301 -6.15 -17.41 4.62
CA ASN A 301 -5.12 -18.43 4.87
C ASN A 301 -4.94 -18.79 6.36
N TYR A 302 -5.20 -17.85 7.27
CA TYR A 302 -5.10 -18.07 8.71
C TYR A 302 -6.22 -18.98 9.22
N LEU A 303 -7.47 -18.67 8.88
CA LEU A 303 -8.62 -19.50 9.25
C LEU A 303 -8.49 -20.89 8.64
N LYS A 304 -8.10 -20.97 7.36
CA LYS A 304 -7.84 -22.24 6.68
C LYS A 304 -6.79 -23.08 7.41
N SER A 305 -5.67 -22.49 7.84
CA SER A 305 -4.61 -23.23 8.53
C SER A 305 -5.07 -23.74 9.89
N LYS A 306 -5.82 -22.94 10.66
CA LYS A 306 -6.38 -23.35 11.95
C LYS A 306 -7.39 -24.50 11.80
N THR A 307 -8.31 -24.40 10.85
CA THR A 307 -9.28 -25.48 10.58
C THR A 307 -8.60 -26.77 10.14
N LEU A 308 -7.60 -26.71 9.26
CA LEU A 308 -6.87 -27.89 8.80
C LEU A 308 -6.01 -28.51 9.90
N ALA A 309 -5.39 -27.69 10.75
CA ALA A 309 -4.62 -28.16 11.90
C ALA A 309 -5.50 -28.89 12.91
N GLU A 310 -6.70 -28.37 13.20
CA GLU A 310 -7.65 -29.04 14.08
C GLU A 310 -8.11 -30.39 13.48
N LYS A 311 -8.48 -30.43 12.19
CA LYS A 311 -8.85 -31.70 11.52
C LYS A 311 -7.72 -32.73 11.57
N ALA A 312 -6.49 -32.31 11.28
CA ALA A 312 -5.32 -33.20 11.35
C ALA A 312 -5.07 -33.75 12.76
N ALA A 313 -5.34 -32.96 13.81
CA ALA A 313 -5.25 -33.43 15.18
C ALA A 313 -6.30 -34.51 15.47
N TRP A 314 -7.55 -34.32 15.04
CA TRP A 314 -8.60 -35.33 15.18
C TRP A 314 -8.29 -36.60 14.38
N ASP A 315 -7.89 -36.48 13.11
CA ASP A 315 -7.50 -37.61 12.26
C ASP A 315 -6.35 -38.43 12.91
N PHE A 316 -5.38 -37.75 13.53
CA PHE A 316 -4.29 -38.40 14.25
C PHE A 316 -4.81 -39.20 15.45
N VAL A 317 -5.68 -38.61 16.28
CA VAL A 317 -6.25 -39.30 17.44
C VAL A 317 -7.09 -40.51 17.04
N ASP A 318 -7.86 -40.41 15.97
CA ASP A 318 -8.68 -41.50 15.45
C ASP A 318 -7.85 -42.63 14.83
N SER A 319 -6.64 -42.33 14.35
CA SER A 319 -5.71 -43.33 13.80
C SER A 319 -5.07 -44.24 14.87
N ILE A 320 -5.12 -43.86 16.15
CA ILE A 320 -4.49 -44.60 17.24
C ILE A 320 -5.34 -45.85 17.59
N PRO A 321 -4.75 -47.06 17.61
CA PRO A 321 -5.48 -48.29 17.94
C PRO A 321 -6.19 -48.23 19.30
N ARG A 322 -7.40 -48.80 19.37
CA ARG A 322 -8.22 -48.79 20.59
C ARG A 322 -7.58 -49.70 21.66
N GLY A 323 -7.14 -49.10 22.77
CA GLY A 323 -6.65 -49.75 23.99
C GLY A 323 -6.81 -48.83 25.22
N ASP A 324 -6.51 -49.33 26.43
CA ASP A 324 -6.83 -48.67 27.71
C ASP A 324 -6.16 -47.30 27.95
N ASN A 325 -5.17 -46.93 27.13
CA ASN A 325 -4.50 -45.62 27.17
C ASN A 325 -4.78 -44.79 25.90
N LYS A 326 -6.05 -44.59 25.56
CA LYS A 326 -6.43 -43.74 24.42
C LYS A 326 -5.99 -42.30 24.69
N PHE A 327 -5.20 -41.74 23.78
CA PHE A 327 -4.86 -40.31 23.79
C PHE A 327 -6.15 -39.50 23.69
N LYS A 328 -6.39 -38.63 24.68
CA LYS A 328 -7.61 -37.83 24.76
C LYS A 328 -7.33 -36.43 24.24
N LEU A 329 -8.22 -35.93 23.38
CA LEU A 329 -8.12 -34.60 22.79
C LEU A 329 -9.38 -33.82 23.11
N THR A 330 -9.19 -32.60 23.57
CA THR A 330 -10.23 -31.57 23.67
C THR A 330 -9.73 -30.40 22.86
N CYS A 331 -10.58 -29.88 21.95
CA CYS A 331 -10.22 -28.69 21.20
C CYS A 331 -11.01 -27.48 21.70
N LEU A 332 -10.28 -26.47 22.20
CA LEU A 332 -10.86 -25.20 22.58
C LEU A 332 -10.78 -24.24 21.39
N ASN A 333 -11.92 -23.75 20.93
CA ASN A 333 -12.08 -22.87 19.79
C ASN A 333 -12.51 -21.46 20.28
N PRO A 334 -11.56 -20.62 20.70
CA PRO A 334 -11.86 -19.27 21.13
C PRO A 334 -12.25 -18.37 19.95
N GLY A 335 -13.12 -17.40 20.22
CA GLY A 335 -13.35 -16.26 19.34
C GLY A 335 -12.16 -15.30 19.28
N LEU A 336 -12.43 -14.02 19.06
CA LEU A 336 -11.45 -12.94 19.15
C LEU A 336 -10.95 -12.82 20.60
N ILE A 337 -9.74 -13.33 20.86
CA ILE A 337 -9.12 -13.25 22.18
C ILE A 337 -8.74 -11.80 22.48
N ILE A 338 -9.25 -11.26 23.58
CA ILE A 338 -8.97 -9.92 24.08
C ILE A 338 -8.46 -9.98 25.53
N GLY A 339 -7.80 -8.93 26.01
CA GLY A 339 -7.35 -8.84 27.41
C GLY A 339 -5.85 -8.55 27.55
N PRO A 340 -5.34 -8.53 28.79
CA PRO A 340 -3.97 -8.09 29.07
C PRO A 340 -2.94 -9.07 28.51
N SER A 341 -1.94 -8.56 27.78
CA SER A 341 -0.76 -9.34 27.41
C SER A 341 0.28 -9.27 28.52
N LEU A 342 0.87 -10.41 28.85
CA LEU A 342 2.00 -10.51 29.79
C LEU A 342 3.35 -10.24 29.11
N THR A 343 3.36 -10.04 27.78
CA THR A 343 4.56 -9.81 26.99
C THR A 343 4.34 -8.64 26.03
N ASP A 344 5.42 -8.18 25.39
CA ASP A 344 5.31 -7.17 24.33
C ASP A 344 4.65 -7.71 23.06
N ASP A 345 4.47 -9.04 22.93
CA ASP A 345 3.66 -9.61 21.86
C ASP A 345 2.18 -9.32 22.12
N GLN A 346 1.61 -8.51 21.23
CA GLN A 346 0.22 -8.08 21.30
C GLN A 346 -0.71 -9.07 20.57
N GLY A 347 -0.18 -10.00 19.77
CA GLY A 347 -1.03 -10.86 18.93
C GLY A 347 -1.87 -10.08 17.91
N THR A 348 -2.58 -10.80 17.04
CA THR A 348 -3.34 -10.20 15.93
C THR A 348 -4.58 -9.44 16.40
N SER A 349 -5.29 -9.96 17.42
CA SER A 349 -6.52 -9.36 17.95
C SER A 349 -6.29 -8.00 18.62
N VAL A 350 -5.27 -7.87 19.48
CA VAL A 350 -4.96 -6.58 20.12
C VAL A 350 -4.40 -5.60 19.11
N THR A 351 -3.65 -6.08 18.11
CA THR A 351 -3.20 -5.24 16.98
C THR A 351 -4.39 -4.66 16.23
N PHE A 352 -5.45 -5.43 15.99
CA PHE A 352 -6.68 -4.93 15.36
C PHE A 352 -7.32 -3.80 16.21
N ILE A 353 -7.52 -4.03 17.51
CA ILE A 353 -8.08 -3.03 18.43
C ILE A 353 -7.22 -1.76 18.50
N LYS A 354 -5.89 -1.91 18.59
CA LYS A 354 -4.95 -0.80 18.65
C LYS A 354 -5.00 0.06 17.38
N ARG A 355 -5.13 -0.57 16.21
CA ARG A 355 -5.26 0.16 14.94
C ARG A 355 -6.55 0.96 14.87
N ILE A 356 -7.63 0.48 15.48
CA ILE A 356 -8.89 1.24 15.62
C ILE A 356 -8.66 2.45 16.55
N LEU A 357 -8.12 2.23 17.75
CA LEU A 357 -7.86 3.29 18.74
C LEU A 357 -6.91 4.38 18.23
N ASN A 358 -5.89 4.00 17.45
CA ASN A 358 -4.92 4.93 16.90
C ASN A 358 -5.39 5.63 15.61
N HIS A 359 -6.62 5.39 15.15
CA HIS A 359 -7.14 5.88 13.87
C HIS A 359 -6.28 5.45 12.65
N GLU A 360 -5.60 4.31 12.75
CA GLU A 360 -4.76 3.73 11.68
C GLU A 360 -5.59 2.92 10.66
N MET A 361 -6.90 2.83 10.88
CA MET A 361 -7.84 2.19 9.97
C MET A 361 -8.68 3.25 9.26
N PRO A 362 -8.44 3.51 7.95
CA PRO A 362 -9.20 4.51 7.20
C PRO A 362 -10.66 4.09 6.92
N GLY A 363 -10.98 2.81 7.16
CA GLY A 363 -12.32 2.26 7.13
C GLY A 363 -12.35 0.94 7.91
N LEU A 364 -13.50 0.61 8.49
CA LEU A 364 -13.70 -0.64 9.22
C LEU A 364 -14.32 -1.67 8.27
N PRO A 365 -13.71 -2.86 8.11
CA PRO A 365 -14.31 -3.91 7.29
C PRO A 365 -15.60 -4.42 7.94
N LYS A 366 -16.50 -4.97 7.12
CA LYS A 366 -17.69 -5.71 7.59
C LYS A 366 -17.28 -7.04 8.22
N LEU A 367 -16.91 -6.98 9.50
CA LEU A 367 -16.39 -8.12 10.25
C LEU A 367 -17.21 -8.31 11.53
N TYR A 368 -17.84 -9.47 11.65
CA TYR A 368 -18.51 -9.92 12.87
C TYR A 368 -17.58 -10.87 13.63
N PHE A 369 -17.40 -10.66 14.92
CA PHE A 369 -16.63 -11.55 15.76
C PHE A 369 -17.27 -11.70 17.13
N ASN A 370 -17.24 -12.93 17.64
CA ASN A 370 -17.44 -13.17 19.05
C ASN A 370 -16.11 -13.00 19.78
N SER A 371 -16.10 -12.41 20.97
CA SER A 371 -14.87 -12.18 21.73
C SER A 371 -14.80 -13.07 22.97
N VAL A 372 -13.59 -13.26 23.53
CA VAL A 372 -13.36 -13.96 24.80
C VAL A 372 -12.14 -13.39 25.50
N ASP A 373 -12.18 -13.27 26.83
CA ASP A 373 -11.02 -12.81 27.61
C ASP A 373 -9.92 -13.87 27.63
N VAL A 374 -8.67 -13.46 27.45
CA VAL A 374 -7.48 -14.33 27.47
C VAL A 374 -7.36 -15.12 28.77
N ARG A 375 -7.80 -14.55 29.90
CA ARG A 375 -7.82 -15.22 31.21
C ARG A 375 -8.87 -16.32 31.25
N ASP A 376 -10.01 -16.11 30.60
CA ASP A 376 -11.06 -17.13 30.49
C ASP A 376 -10.63 -18.25 29.55
N VAL A 377 -9.91 -17.95 28.46
CA VAL A 377 -9.28 -18.98 27.62
C VAL A 377 -8.28 -19.80 28.43
N ALA A 378 -7.41 -19.17 29.22
CA ALA A 378 -6.45 -19.88 30.07
C ALA A 378 -7.15 -20.75 31.13
N LYS A 379 -8.20 -20.22 31.77
CA LYS A 379 -9.02 -20.96 32.73
C LYS A 379 -9.72 -22.15 32.08
N ALA A 380 -10.24 -21.98 30.86
CA ALA A 380 -10.89 -23.06 30.12
C ALA A 380 -9.91 -24.21 29.79
N HIS A 381 -8.64 -23.92 29.49
CA HIS A 381 -7.63 -24.96 29.30
C HIS A 381 -7.42 -25.79 30.58
N ILE A 382 -7.33 -25.14 31.74
CA ILE A 382 -7.19 -25.82 33.03
C ILE A 382 -8.42 -26.69 33.31
N LEU A 383 -9.62 -26.12 33.13
CA LEU A 383 -10.88 -26.84 33.38
C LEU A 383 -11.08 -28.02 32.42
N ALA A 384 -10.71 -27.88 31.15
CA ALA A 384 -10.77 -28.98 30.19
C ALA A 384 -9.82 -30.12 30.59
N MET A 385 -8.61 -29.78 31.02
CA MET A 385 -7.62 -30.77 31.48
C MET A 385 -8.10 -31.55 32.73
N GLU A 386 -8.84 -30.91 33.62
CA GLU A 386 -9.30 -31.51 34.87
C GLU A 386 -10.68 -32.21 34.77
N ASN A 387 -11.41 -32.00 33.67
CA ASN A 387 -12.77 -32.49 33.50
C ASN A 387 -12.88 -33.54 32.38
N PRO A 388 -12.99 -34.84 32.73
CA PRO A 388 -13.11 -35.92 31.76
C PRO A 388 -14.32 -35.81 30.82
N ASN A 389 -15.35 -35.04 31.17
CA ASN A 389 -16.50 -34.83 30.29
C ASN A 389 -16.17 -34.00 29.04
N THR A 390 -14.98 -33.39 28.98
CA THR A 390 -14.51 -32.65 27.82
C THR A 390 -13.68 -33.51 26.86
N ASP A 391 -13.41 -34.76 27.22
CA ASP A 391 -12.62 -35.69 26.42
C ASP A 391 -13.35 -36.00 25.10
N GLY A 392 -12.71 -35.68 23.97
CA GLY A 392 -13.29 -35.87 22.63
C GLY A 392 -14.20 -34.74 22.18
N GLU A 393 -14.31 -33.67 22.97
CA GLU A 393 -15.17 -32.54 22.65
C GLU A 393 -14.42 -31.40 21.95
N ARG A 394 -15.16 -30.69 21.10
CA ARG A 394 -14.81 -29.36 20.61
C ARG A 394 -15.62 -28.37 21.44
N ILE A 395 -15.04 -27.31 21.94
CA ILE A 395 -15.72 -26.33 22.80
C ILE A 395 -15.50 -24.95 22.23
N ILE A 396 -16.57 -24.22 21.93
CA ILE A 396 -16.50 -22.82 21.50
C ILE A 396 -16.39 -21.94 22.75
N LEU A 397 -15.40 -21.05 22.79
CA LEU A 397 -15.18 -20.13 23.90
C LEU A 397 -15.43 -18.70 23.45
N VAL A 398 -16.60 -18.17 23.80
CA VAL A 398 -17.06 -16.83 23.44
C VAL A 398 -17.96 -16.24 24.52
N TYR A 399 -18.04 -14.92 24.62
CA TYR A 399 -19.13 -14.25 25.32
C TYR A 399 -20.42 -14.31 24.49
N ASP A 400 -21.57 -14.24 25.17
CA ASP A 400 -22.89 -14.22 24.54
C ASP A 400 -23.05 -12.93 23.71
N ASN A 401 -23.43 -13.10 22.45
CA ASN A 401 -23.55 -12.07 21.40
C ASN A 401 -22.18 -11.48 20.98
N GLY A 402 -21.77 -11.76 19.75
CA GLY A 402 -20.64 -11.08 19.13
C GLY A 402 -20.97 -9.66 18.67
N ASP A 403 -19.92 -8.93 18.36
CA ASP A 403 -19.95 -7.53 17.95
C ASP A 403 -19.53 -7.41 16.47
N TRP A 404 -20.08 -6.40 15.80
CA TRP A 404 -19.48 -5.93 14.55
C TRP A 404 -18.28 -5.03 14.85
N ALA A 405 -17.30 -5.01 13.94
CA ALA A 405 -16.15 -4.12 14.04
C ALA A 405 -16.55 -2.65 14.21
N ALA A 406 -17.66 -2.24 13.59
CA ALA A 406 -18.24 -0.90 13.74
C ALA A 406 -18.74 -0.64 15.18
N ASP A 407 -19.45 -1.59 15.79
CA ASP A 407 -19.94 -1.47 17.17
C ASP A 407 -18.77 -1.38 18.15
N LEU A 408 -17.77 -2.25 18.00
CA LEU A 408 -16.55 -2.21 18.81
C LEU A 408 -15.84 -0.86 18.68
N ALA A 409 -15.69 -0.33 17.47
CA ALA A 409 -15.10 0.98 17.27
C ALA A 409 -15.93 2.09 17.91
N GLY A 410 -17.26 2.02 17.84
CA GLY A 410 -18.17 2.93 18.53
C GLY A 410 -17.99 2.90 20.04
N TYR A 411 -17.89 1.71 20.65
CA TYR A 411 -17.62 1.55 22.08
C TYR A 411 -16.26 2.12 22.46
N LEU A 412 -15.21 1.79 21.69
CA LEU A 412 -13.85 2.29 21.94
C LEU A 412 -13.77 3.82 21.81
N ALA A 413 -14.44 4.40 20.81
CA ALA A 413 -14.49 5.85 20.64
C ALA A 413 -15.27 6.53 21.77
N LYS A 414 -16.33 5.91 22.27
CA LYS A 414 -17.10 6.45 23.41
C LYS A 414 -16.31 6.44 24.72
N GLU A 415 -15.62 5.33 25.01
CA GLU A 415 -14.92 5.13 26.29
C GLU A 415 -13.52 5.77 26.29
N PHE A 416 -12.80 5.69 25.16
CA PHE A 416 -11.38 6.08 25.04
C PHE A 416 -11.14 7.17 24.00
N GLY A 417 -12.19 7.75 23.41
CA GLY A 417 -12.06 8.87 22.49
C GLY A 417 -11.49 10.12 23.14
N PRO A 418 -11.14 11.14 22.34
CA PRO A 418 -10.61 12.41 22.84
C PRO A 418 -11.58 13.02 23.87
N GLN A 419 -11.11 13.20 25.10
CA GLN A 419 -11.84 13.94 26.14
C GLN A 419 -11.52 15.43 26.02
N GLY A 420 -12.02 16.08 24.97
CA GLY A 420 -11.76 17.50 24.70
C GLY A 420 -11.94 17.87 23.23
#